data_AF-A0A291JIW8-F1
#
_entry.id   AF-A0A291JIW8-F1
#
_cell.length_a   1.000
_cell.length_b   1.000
_cell.length_c   1.000
_cell.angle_alpha   90.00
_cell.angle_beta   90.00
_cell.angle_gamma   90.00
#
_symmetry.space_group_name_H-M   'P 1'
#
loop_
_entity.id
_entity.type
_entity.pdbx_description
1 polymer ?
#
loop_
_entity_poly.entity_id
_entity_poly.type
_entity_poly.pdbx_seq_one_letter_code
_entity_poly.pdbx_strand_id
1 'polypeptide(L)'
;MSKEQTLAENIVDAVGGLDNMDNVINCMTRVRIKVIDENKIDYDKLKATEGVIGVVKDDRVQIVVGPGTVNKVASHISEISGVRLGETIPHHSRNYKAETEARAKENKEAFQSKQKRGKFNKLLKTIANIFIPLIPAFIGAGLIGGIGAVLSNLLAANVISGEWITQLVTVFNVIKDGMLAYLAIFTGINAAKEFGATPGLGGVIGGTTLLTGLTDENMIVNIFTGDPLQAGQGGIIGVIFAVWLLSLVEKRLHKIVPNAIDIIVTPTITLFVIGLLTIFIIMPLAGFVSDGLVSVVNGVIDIGGIFSGFVIGAFFLPLVMLGLHHIFTPIHIEMINQSGATYLLPIAAMAGAGQVGAALALWVRCKKNTTLRNAIKGALPVGFLGIGEPLIYGVTLPLGRPFFTACIGGGIGGAVIGGIGHIGATAIGPSGISLLPLISDHMYLGYIAGLIAAYIGGFLFTFFLGTTKSMRESDNLGG
;
A
#
# COMPACT_ATOMS: atom_id res chain seq x y z
N MET A 1 3.09 21.04 50.31
CA MET A 1 1.97 20.41 49.58
C MET A 1 0.78 20.32 50.51
N SER A 2 -0.44 20.57 50.02
CA SER A 2 -1.65 20.37 50.83
C SER A 2 -1.89 18.87 51.02
N LYS A 3 -2.63 18.48 52.07
CA LYS A 3 -2.98 17.08 52.31
C LYS A 3 -3.77 16.50 51.12
N GLU A 4 -4.61 17.32 50.50
CA GLU A 4 -5.45 16.98 49.36
C GLU A 4 -4.66 16.80 48.07
N GLN A 5 -3.57 17.56 47.86
CA GLN A 5 -2.67 17.40 46.72
C GLN A 5 -1.89 16.08 46.82
N THR A 6 -1.32 15.78 47.99
CA THR A 6 -0.61 14.51 48.21
C THR A 6 -1.55 13.30 48.08
N LEU A 7 -2.80 13.43 48.53
CA LEU A 7 -3.83 12.41 48.32
C LEU A 7 -4.15 12.21 46.83
N ALA A 8 -4.26 13.30 46.05
CA ALA A 8 -4.47 13.22 44.60
C ALA A 8 -3.33 12.50 43.87
N GLU A 9 -2.07 12.84 44.16
CA GLU A 9 -0.88 12.19 43.58
C GLU A 9 -0.84 10.69 43.90
N ASN A 10 -1.08 10.33 45.17
CA ASN A 10 -1.11 8.92 45.59
C ASN A 10 -2.25 8.13 44.92
N ILE A 11 -3.41 8.75 44.68
CA ILE A 11 -4.53 8.13 43.95
C ILE A 11 -4.14 7.91 42.48
N VAL A 12 -3.55 8.90 41.80
CA VAL A 12 -3.10 8.79 40.40
C VAL A 12 -2.07 7.66 40.24
N ASP A 13 -1.11 7.57 41.15
CA ASP A 13 -0.10 6.50 41.13
C ASP A 13 -0.72 5.11 41.31
N ALA A 14 -1.69 4.99 42.22
CA ALA A 14 -2.29 3.70 42.54
C ALA A 14 -3.30 3.22 41.48
N VAL A 15 -3.80 4.10 40.60
CA VAL A 15 -4.61 3.71 39.43
C VAL A 15 -3.76 3.41 38.17
N GLY A 16 -2.44 3.37 38.29
CA GLY A 16 -1.53 3.05 37.17
C GLY A 16 -1.00 4.27 36.41
N GLY A 17 -1.10 5.46 37.00
CA GLY A 17 -0.61 6.73 36.43
C GLY A 17 -1.59 7.38 35.44
N LEU A 18 -1.24 8.58 34.98
CA LEU A 18 -2.04 9.36 34.03
C LEU A 18 -2.34 8.60 32.72
N ASP A 19 -1.39 7.81 32.24
CA ASP A 19 -1.53 6.99 31.01
C ASP A 19 -2.60 5.89 31.13
N ASN A 20 -3.11 5.61 32.33
CA ASN A 20 -4.18 4.64 32.56
C ASN A 20 -5.54 5.28 32.88
N MET A 21 -5.63 6.61 32.98
CA MET A 21 -6.85 7.31 33.37
C MET A 21 -7.59 7.90 32.17
N ASP A 22 -8.78 7.40 31.82
CA ASP A 22 -9.61 7.93 30.73
C ASP A 22 -10.23 9.29 31.08
N ASN A 23 -10.89 9.40 32.23
CA ASN A 23 -11.36 10.68 32.76
C ASN A 23 -11.57 10.61 34.28
N VAL A 24 -11.70 11.79 34.89
CA VAL A 24 -12.03 11.95 36.31
C VAL A 24 -13.28 12.81 36.46
N ILE A 25 -14.21 12.37 37.30
CA ILE A 25 -15.34 13.16 37.80
C ILE A 25 -15.43 13.01 39.30
N ASN A 26 -16.28 13.80 39.95
CA ASN A 26 -16.58 13.58 41.35
C ASN A 26 -18.05 13.85 41.67
N CYS A 27 -18.50 13.26 42.77
CA CYS A 27 -19.80 13.55 43.38
C CYS A 27 -19.60 14.14 44.78
N MET A 28 -20.62 14.04 45.64
CA MET A 28 -20.63 14.66 46.96
C MET A 28 -19.63 14.06 47.95
N THR A 29 -19.21 12.80 47.77
CA THR A 29 -18.26 12.11 48.69
C THR A 29 -17.21 11.25 48.00
N ARG A 30 -17.26 11.09 46.66
CA ARG A 30 -16.41 10.16 45.92
C ARG A 30 -15.76 10.82 44.70
N VAL A 31 -14.48 10.53 44.50
CA VAL A 31 -13.79 10.73 43.23
C VAL A 31 -14.03 9.48 42.39
N ARG A 32 -14.40 9.64 41.11
CA ARG A 32 -14.66 8.54 40.19
C ARG A 32 -13.74 8.65 39.00
N ILE A 33 -12.89 7.66 38.84
CA ILE A 33 -11.91 7.60 37.75
C ILE A 33 -12.32 6.48 36.81
N LYS A 34 -12.55 6.82 35.53
CA LYS A 34 -12.65 5.82 34.48
C LYS A 34 -11.23 5.49 34.03
N VAL A 35 -10.88 4.21 33.97
CA VAL A 35 -9.54 3.73 33.58
C VAL A 35 -9.55 3.04 32.22
N ILE A 36 -8.39 2.91 31.59
CA ILE A 36 -8.24 2.16 30.33
C ILE A 36 -8.03 0.67 30.59
N ASP A 37 -7.15 0.32 31.54
CA ASP A 37 -6.78 -1.06 31.87
C ASP A 37 -6.90 -1.28 33.39
N GLU A 38 -7.88 -2.10 33.79
CA GLU A 38 -8.12 -2.42 35.19
C GLU A 38 -6.98 -3.22 35.84
N ASN A 39 -6.16 -3.94 35.06
CA ASN A 39 -5.07 -4.76 35.60
C ASN A 39 -3.91 -3.92 36.13
N LYS A 40 -3.86 -2.63 35.79
CA LYS A 40 -2.84 -1.69 36.26
C LYS A 40 -3.21 -1.00 37.57
N ILE A 41 -4.41 -1.28 38.11
CA ILE A 41 -4.88 -0.67 39.36
C ILE A 41 -4.38 -1.48 40.56
N ASP A 42 -3.68 -0.81 41.46
CA ASP A 42 -3.29 -1.35 42.75
C ASP A 42 -4.36 -1.02 43.80
N TYR A 43 -5.35 -1.91 43.92
CA TYR A 43 -6.47 -1.75 44.85
C TYR A 43 -6.04 -1.80 46.33
N ASP A 44 -4.97 -2.52 46.64
CA ASP A 44 -4.50 -2.64 48.02
C ASP A 44 -3.77 -1.36 48.43
N LYS A 45 -2.96 -0.79 47.52
CA LYS A 45 -2.38 0.55 47.70
C LYS A 45 -3.46 1.62 47.82
N LEU A 46 -4.49 1.62 46.98
CA LEU A 46 -5.61 2.58 47.08
C LEU A 46 -6.31 2.55 48.44
N LYS A 47 -6.54 1.35 49.01
CA LYS A 47 -7.17 1.19 50.33
C LYS A 47 -6.25 1.61 51.48
N ALA A 48 -4.93 1.46 51.30
CA ALA A 48 -3.93 1.84 52.29
C ALA A 48 -3.59 3.34 52.27
N THR A 49 -3.97 4.08 51.23
CA THR A 49 -3.72 5.52 51.09
C THR A 49 -4.44 6.31 52.20
N GLU A 50 -3.68 7.05 53.00
CA GLU A 50 -4.19 7.91 54.06
C GLU A 50 -5.18 8.96 53.50
N GLY A 51 -6.40 8.99 54.03
CA GLY A 51 -7.48 9.86 53.54
C GLY A 51 -8.49 9.17 52.61
N VAL A 52 -8.24 7.92 52.20
CA VAL A 52 -9.23 7.06 51.53
C VAL A 52 -10.03 6.28 52.57
N ILE A 53 -11.35 6.48 52.57
CA ILE A 53 -12.30 5.81 53.48
C ILE A 53 -12.74 4.46 52.90
N GLY A 54 -12.75 4.34 51.57
CA GLY A 54 -13.13 3.11 50.90
C GLY A 54 -12.97 3.21 49.39
N VAL A 55 -12.93 2.04 48.74
CA VAL A 55 -12.81 1.91 47.29
C VAL A 55 -13.89 0.96 46.79
N VAL A 56 -14.67 1.40 45.81
CA VAL A 56 -15.72 0.61 45.17
C VAL A 56 -15.32 0.31 43.74
N LYS A 57 -15.39 -0.97 43.35
CA LYS A 57 -15.20 -1.42 41.98
C LYS A 57 -16.54 -1.32 41.24
N ASP A 58 -16.55 -0.59 40.14
CA ASP A 58 -17.71 -0.36 39.28
C ASP A 58 -17.19 0.09 37.89
N ASP A 59 -18.09 0.50 36.99
CA ASP A 59 -17.77 1.09 35.68
C ASP A 59 -16.68 2.20 35.73
N ARG A 60 -16.62 2.90 36.85
CA ARG A 60 -15.57 3.82 37.27
C ARG A 60 -15.11 3.42 38.66
N VAL A 61 -13.81 3.35 38.89
CA VAL A 61 -13.29 3.13 40.24
C VAL A 61 -13.68 4.32 41.10
N GLN A 62 -14.41 4.06 42.19
CA GLN A 62 -14.91 5.09 43.09
C GLN A 62 -14.07 5.10 44.37
N ILE A 63 -13.37 6.20 44.60
CA ILE A 63 -12.55 6.44 45.79
C ILE A 63 -13.33 7.35 46.73
N VAL A 64 -13.70 6.83 47.90
CA VAL A 64 -14.47 7.54 48.93
C VAL A 64 -13.49 8.35 49.79
N VAL A 65 -13.56 9.68 49.71
CA VAL A 65 -12.68 10.59 50.48
C VAL A 65 -13.46 11.54 51.40
N GLY A 66 -14.80 11.47 51.35
CA GLY A 66 -15.69 12.23 52.23
C GLY A 66 -16.15 13.59 51.69
N PRO A 67 -17.22 14.16 52.28
CA PRO A 67 -17.75 15.46 51.87
C PRO A 67 -16.76 16.59 52.19
N GLY A 68 -16.64 17.58 51.30
CA GLY A 68 -15.72 18.71 51.43
C GLY A 68 -14.30 18.47 50.89
N THR A 69 -13.74 17.28 51.10
CA THR A 69 -12.40 16.89 50.58
C THR A 69 -12.45 16.50 49.10
N VAL A 70 -13.54 15.86 48.68
CA VAL A 70 -13.71 15.31 47.33
C VAL A 70 -13.49 16.31 46.20
N ASN A 71 -14.01 17.54 46.33
CA ASN A 71 -13.88 18.57 45.28
C ASN A 71 -12.41 18.98 45.12
N LYS A 72 -11.67 19.12 46.21
CA LYS A 72 -10.26 19.54 46.19
C LYS A 72 -9.37 18.45 45.57
N VAL A 73 -9.58 17.19 45.95
CA VAL A 73 -8.84 16.06 45.41
C VAL A 73 -9.12 15.90 43.91
N ALA A 74 -10.39 15.98 43.50
CA ALA A 74 -10.76 15.91 42.09
C ALA A 74 -10.15 17.06 41.27
N SER A 75 -10.19 18.30 41.79
CA SER A 75 -9.54 19.46 41.17
C SER A 75 -8.03 19.26 41.03
N HIS A 76 -7.34 18.75 42.04
CA HIS A 76 -5.91 18.47 41.93
C HIS A 76 -5.60 17.36 40.92
N ILE A 77 -6.43 16.32 40.82
CA ILE A 77 -6.28 15.30 39.77
C ILE A 77 -6.51 15.93 38.38
N SER A 78 -7.50 16.82 38.25
CA SER A 78 -7.75 17.60 37.03
C SER A 78 -6.54 18.47 36.66
N GLU A 79 -5.92 19.15 37.62
CA GLU A 79 -4.68 19.92 37.44
C GLU A 79 -3.50 19.02 37.01
N ILE A 80 -3.29 17.86 37.65
CA ILE A 80 -2.23 16.90 37.31
C ILE A 80 -2.42 16.36 35.88
N SER A 81 -3.67 16.10 35.48
CA SER A 81 -4.01 15.57 34.15
C SER A 81 -4.07 16.62 33.03
N GLY A 82 -4.09 17.92 33.36
CA GLY A 82 -4.16 19.01 32.40
C GLY A 82 -5.51 19.17 31.68
N VAL A 83 -6.58 18.50 32.13
CA VAL A 83 -7.95 18.58 31.55
C VAL A 83 -8.99 18.84 32.63
N ARG A 84 -10.16 19.37 32.27
CA ARG A 84 -11.24 19.65 33.23
C ARG A 84 -11.94 18.34 33.65
N LEU A 85 -12.58 18.38 34.82
CA LEU A 85 -13.41 17.26 35.29
C LEU A 85 -14.48 16.89 34.26
N GLY A 86 -14.53 15.60 33.90
CA GLY A 86 -15.44 15.04 32.90
C GLY A 86 -14.91 15.05 31.47
N GLU A 87 -13.84 15.77 31.17
CA GLU A 87 -13.16 15.71 29.87
C GLU A 87 -12.26 14.48 29.79
N THR A 88 -12.12 13.92 28.59
CA THR A 88 -11.22 12.80 28.32
C THR A 88 -9.78 13.27 28.42
N ILE A 89 -8.99 12.61 29.27
CA ILE A 89 -7.55 12.84 29.39
C ILE A 89 -6.91 12.38 28.07
N PRO A 90 -6.21 13.26 27.34
CA PRO A 90 -5.58 12.89 26.08
C PRO A 90 -4.48 11.87 26.35
N HIS A 91 -4.78 10.61 26.05
CA HIS A 91 -3.82 9.53 26.09
C HIS A 91 -2.82 9.70 24.96
N HIS A 92 -1.59 10.07 25.30
CA HIS A 92 -0.44 9.82 24.44
C HIS A 92 -0.12 8.32 24.42
N SER A 93 -1.09 7.46 24.08
CA SER A 93 -0.73 6.25 23.34
C SER A 93 -0.22 6.75 22.00
N ARG A 94 1.07 7.14 21.94
CA ARG A 94 1.75 7.61 20.74
C ARG A 94 1.63 6.50 19.71
N ASN A 95 0.60 6.58 18.90
CA ASN A 95 0.42 5.71 17.77
C ASN A 95 1.37 6.24 16.70
N TYR A 96 2.65 5.88 16.85
CA TYR A 96 3.72 6.33 15.95
C TYR A 96 3.36 6.08 14.49
N LYS A 97 2.64 4.99 14.20
CA LYS A 97 2.11 4.69 12.88
C LYS A 97 1.14 5.78 12.42
N ALA A 98 0.07 6.04 13.17
CA ALA A 98 -0.92 7.05 12.81
C ALA A 98 -0.32 8.46 12.69
N GLU A 99 0.56 8.87 13.61
CA GLU A 99 1.27 10.15 13.54
C GLU A 99 2.14 10.25 12.28
N THR A 100 2.87 9.18 11.95
CA THR A 100 3.74 9.15 10.77
C THR A 100 2.93 9.14 9.48
N GLU A 101 1.81 8.43 9.44
CA GLU A 101 0.88 8.40 8.30
C GLU A 101 0.24 9.77 8.06
N ALA A 102 -0.22 10.45 9.11
CA ALA A 102 -0.75 11.81 9.03
C ALA A 102 0.28 12.77 8.46
N ARG A 103 1.52 12.71 8.95
CA ARG A 103 2.62 13.54 8.47
C ARG A 103 3.05 13.19 7.05
N ALA A 104 3.09 11.90 6.70
CA ALA A 104 3.37 11.45 5.34
C ALA A 104 2.33 11.98 4.36
N LYS A 105 1.05 12.00 4.75
CA LYS A 105 -0.03 12.58 3.96
C LYS A 105 0.16 14.09 3.76
N GLU A 106 0.43 14.85 4.82
CA GLU A 106 0.68 16.29 4.73
C GLU A 106 1.87 16.61 3.80
N ASN A 107 2.99 15.91 3.99
CA ASN A 107 4.19 16.09 3.15
C ASN A 107 3.93 15.71 1.69
N LYS A 108 3.13 14.67 1.44
CA LYS A 108 2.72 14.26 0.09
C LYS A 108 1.87 15.34 -0.58
N GLU A 109 0.89 15.90 0.12
CA GLU A 109 0.03 16.97 -0.38
C GLU A 109 0.82 18.26 -0.66
N ALA A 110 1.71 18.65 0.26
CA ALA A 110 2.61 19.79 0.11
C ALA A 110 3.60 19.62 -1.06
N PHE A 111 4.07 18.39 -1.31
CA PHE A 111 4.92 18.08 -2.45
C PHE A 111 4.14 18.14 -3.77
N GLN A 112 2.95 17.54 -3.81
CA GLN A 112 2.11 17.51 -5.01
C GLN A 112 1.58 18.88 -5.42
N SER A 113 1.33 19.80 -4.47
CA SER A 113 0.88 21.17 -4.76
C SER A 113 1.96 22.01 -5.44
N LYS A 114 3.24 21.72 -5.18
CA LYS A 114 4.39 22.41 -5.80
C LYS A 114 4.72 21.93 -7.21
N GLN A 115 4.18 20.78 -7.65
CA GLN A 115 4.46 20.26 -8.98
C GLN A 115 3.57 20.87 -10.06
N LYS A 116 4.20 21.45 -11.10
CA LYS A 116 3.50 21.88 -12.31
C LYS A 116 2.91 20.67 -13.04
N ARG A 117 1.60 20.65 -13.23
CA ARG A 117 0.88 19.57 -13.93
C ARG A 117 1.02 19.72 -15.45
N GLY A 118 2.06 19.12 -16.03
CA GLY A 118 2.21 19.01 -17.49
C GLY A 118 1.15 18.11 -18.13
N LYS A 119 0.93 18.26 -19.44
CA LYS A 119 -0.02 17.42 -20.21
C LYS A 119 0.31 15.92 -20.12
N PHE A 120 1.60 15.58 -20.17
CA PHE A 120 2.08 14.20 -20.01
C PHE A 120 1.73 13.63 -18.61
N ASN A 121 1.96 14.39 -17.55
CA ASN A 121 1.60 13.98 -16.19
C ASN A 121 0.09 13.74 -16.04
N LYS A 122 -0.75 14.49 -16.78
CA LYS A 122 -2.20 14.27 -16.79
C LYS A 122 -2.55 12.92 -17.42
N LEU A 123 -1.92 12.57 -18.56
CA LEU A 123 -2.11 11.26 -19.20
C LEU A 123 -1.69 10.11 -18.28
N LEU A 124 -0.50 10.22 -17.67
CA LEU A 124 -0.01 9.20 -16.73
C LEU A 124 -0.94 9.03 -15.53
N LYS A 125 -1.48 10.14 -15.02
CA LYS A 125 -2.44 10.12 -13.91
C LYS A 125 -3.75 9.45 -14.31
N THR A 126 -4.24 9.71 -15.52
CA THR A 126 -5.43 9.04 -16.06
C THR A 126 -5.23 7.52 -16.10
N ILE A 127 -4.08 7.03 -16.58
CA ILE A 127 -3.77 5.60 -16.54
C ILE A 127 -3.74 5.09 -15.09
N ALA A 128 -3.05 5.78 -14.18
CA ALA A 128 -2.98 5.38 -12.77
C ALA A 128 -4.38 5.29 -12.13
N ASN A 129 -5.26 6.26 -12.37
CA ASN A 129 -6.61 6.31 -11.83
C ASN A 129 -7.48 5.10 -12.25
N ILE A 130 -7.20 4.47 -13.39
CA ILE A 130 -7.90 3.26 -13.83
C ILE A 130 -7.57 2.06 -12.92
N PHE A 131 -6.33 1.99 -12.43
CA PHE A 131 -5.83 0.85 -11.63
C PHE A 131 -5.88 1.08 -10.12
N ILE A 132 -5.88 2.33 -9.64
CA ILE A 132 -5.97 2.63 -8.21
C ILE A 132 -7.16 1.90 -7.53
N PRO A 133 -8.39 1.89 -8.10
CA PRO A 133 -9.50 1.15 -7.51
C PRO A 133 -9.30 -0.37 -7.45
N LEU A 134 -8.37 -0.92 -8.24
CA LEU A 134 -8.05 -2.36 -8.29
C LEU A 134 -6.96 -2.77 -7.30
N ILE A 135 -6.25 -1.82 -6.69
CA ILE A 135 -5.17 -2.10 -5.73
C ILE A 135 -5.62 -3.04 -4.60
N PRO A 136 -6.76 -2.81 -3.91
CA PRO A 136 -7.18 -3.72 -2.83
C PRO A 136 -7.42 -5.16 -3.33
N ALA A 137 -7.94 -5.31 -4.54
CA ALA A 137 -8.16 -6.63 -5.15
C ALA A 137 -6.85 -7.32 -5.50
N PHE A 138 -5.86 -6.60 -6.05
CA PHE A 138 -4.51 -7.14 -6.27
C PHE A 138 -3.84 -7.57 -4.97
N ILE A 139 -3.96 -6.76 -3.91
CA ILE A 139 -3.38 -7.11 -2.60
C ILE A 139 -4.04 -8.38 -2.05
N GLY A 140 -5.38 -8.46 -2.06
CA GLY A 140 -6.11 -9.63 -1.57
C GLY A 140 -5.78 -10.89 -2.35
N ALA A 141 -5.89 -10.85 -3.69
CA ALA A 141 -5.59 -11.97 -4.57
C ALA A 141 -4.12 -12.40 -4.47
N GLY A 142 -3.19 -11.44 -4.47
CA GLY A 142 -1.76 -11.69 -4.35
C GLY A 142 -1.38 -12.34 -3.01
N LEU A 143 -1.93 -11.88 -1.88
CA LEU A 143 -1.64 -12.48 -0.57
C LEU A 143 -2.22 -13.88 -0.44
N ILE A 144 -3.45 -14.12 -0.92
CA ILE A 144 -4.07 -15.46 -0.93
C ILE A 144 -3.26 -16.40 -1.83
N GLY A 145 -2.91 -15.95 -3.04
CA GLY A 145 -2.04 -16.69 -3.96
C GLY A 145 -0.67 -16.98 -3.35
N GLY A 146 -0.10 -16.03 -2.63
CA GLY A 146 1.15 -16.19 -1.91
C GLY A 146 1.10 -17.26 -0.82
N ILE A 147 0.05 -17.26 0.02
CA ILE A 147 -0.15 -18.33 1.00
C ILE A 147 -0.30 -19.68 0.29
N GLY A 148 -1.06 -19.73 -0.81
CA GLY A 148 -1.20 -20.91 -1.65
C GLY A 148 0.14 -21.41 -2.20
N ALA A 149 1.01 -20.51 -2.65
CA ALA A 149 2.35 -20.84 -3.13
C ALA A 149 3.26 -21.38 -2.03
N VAL A 150 3.23 -20.80 -0.81
CA VAL A 150 3.99 -21.32 0.33
C VAL A 150 3.54 -22.74 0.68
N LEU A 151 2.22 -22.97 0.78
CA LEU A 151 1.68 -24.31 1.04
C LEU A 151 2.04 -25.31 -0.07
N SER A 152 1.97 -24.89 -1.33
CA SER A 152 2.38 -25.70 -2.49
C SER A 152 3.85 -26.11 -2.40
N ASN A 153 4.72 -25.17 -2.03
CA ASN A 153 6.15 -25.44 -1.87
C ASN A 153 6.43 -26.41 -0.71
N LEU A 154 5.73 -26.27 0.43
CA LEU A 154 5.87 -27.18 1.57
C LEU A 154 5.36 -28.58 1.25
N LEU A 155 4.28 -28.71 0.46
CA LEU A 155 3.80 -29.98 -0.07
C LEU A 155 4.84 -30.61 -1.00
N ALA A 156 5.38 -29.84 -1.96
CA ALA A 156 6.40 -30.30 -2.90
C ALA A 156 7.69 -30.75 -2.19
N ALA A 157 8.06 -30.08 -1.09
CA ALA A 157 9.19 -30.44 -0.25
C ALA A 157 8.92 -31.61 0.71
N ASN A 158 7.72 -32.20 0.69
CA ASN A 158 7.26 -33.23 1.63
C ASN A 158 7.36 -32.83 3.12
N VAL A 159 7.34 -31.52 3.41
CA VAL A 159 7.35 -30.99 4.79
C VAL A 159 5.95 -31.07 5.42
N ILE A 160 4.92 -30.87 4.60
CA ILE A 160 3.51 -31.09 4.95
C ILE A 160 2.89 -32.06 3.95
N SER A 161 1.81 -32.73 4.35
CA SER A 161 1.05 -33.63 3.47
C SER A 161 -0.42 -33.66 3.89
N GLY A 162 -1.29 -34.05 2.96
CA GLY A 162 -2.72 -34.18 3.21
C GLY A 162 -3.56 -33.68 2.04
N GLU A 163 -4.58 -34.45 1.68
CA GLU A 163 -5.50 -34.11 0.58
C GLU A 163 -6.23 -32.78 0.84
N TRP A 164 -6.62 -32.52 2.10
CA TRP A 164 -7.26 -31.27 2.49
C TRP A 164 -6.37 -30.04 2.25
N ILE A 165 -5.04 -30.16 2.39
CA ILE A 165 -4.10 -29.06 2.13
C ILE A 165 -4.01 -28.80 0.62
N THR A 166 -3.98 -29.87 -0.18
CA THR A 166 -3.96 -29.78 -1.65
C THR A 166 -5.24 -29.12 -2.17
N GLN A 167 -6.39 -29.49 -1.61
CA GLN A 167 -7.67 -28.84 -1.90
C GLN A 167 -7.67 -27.36 -1.47
N LEU A 168 -7.13 -27.04 -0.29
CA LEU A 168 -7.01 -25.66 0.19
C LEU A 168 -6.15 -24.79 -0.74
N VAL A 169 -5.00 -25.31 -1.20
CA VAL A 169 -4.15 -24.67 -2.21
C VAL A 169 -4.93 -24.41 -3.50
N THR A 170 -5.72 -25.41 -3.96
CA THR A 170 -6.56 -25.27 -5.15
C THR A 170 -7.58 -24.14 -4.98
N VAL A 171 -8.26 -24.07 -3.83
CA VAL A 171 -9.20 -22.99 -3.50
C VAL A 171 -8.51 -21.62 -3.53
N PHE A 172 -7.31 -21.51 -2.95
CA PHE A 172 -6.55 -20.25 -2.97
C PHE A 172 -6.16 -19.84 -4.38
N ASN A 173 -5.74 -20.78 -5.23
CA ASN A 173 -5.45 -20.51 -6.63
C ASN A 173 -6.70 -20.04 -7.38
N VAL A 174 -7.85 -20.69 -7.19
CA VAL A 174 -9.13 -20.26 -7.82
C VAL A 174 -9.50 -18.83 -7.42
N ILE A 175 -9.36 -18.47 -6.14
CA ILE A 175 -9.63 -17.09 -5.67
C ILE A 175 -8.65 -16.09 -6.30
N LYS A 176 -7.35 -16.44 -6.32
CA LYS A 176 -6.29 -15.61 -6.92
C LYS A 176 -6.52 -15.41 -8.42
N ASP A 177 -6.84 -16.48 -9.15
CA ASP A 177 -7.03 -16.49 -10.60
C ASP A 177 -8.31 -15.76 -11.01
N GLY A 178 -9.35 -15.75 -10.16
CA GLY A 178 -10.57 -14.99 -10.42
C GLY A 178 -10.32 -13.49 -10.66
N MET A 179 -9.39 -12.87 -9.93
CA MET A 179 -9.03 -11.48 -10.16
C MET A 179 -8.37 -11.26 -11.52
N LEU A 180 -7.46 -12.15 -11.92
CA LEU A 180 -6.75 -12.05 -13.20
C LEU A 180 -7.69 -12.32 -14.38
N ALA A 181 -8.58 -13.31 -14.27
CA ALA A 181 -9.54 -13.68 -15.30
C ALA A 181 -10.50 -12.54 -15.67
N TYR A 182 -10.94 -11.74 -14.69
CA TYR A 182 -11.88 -10.64 -14.90
C TYR A 182 -11.23 -9.26 -14.98
N LEU A 183 -9.90 -9.21 -15.05
CA LEU A 183 -9.15 -7.98 -15.00
C LEU A 183 -9.47 -7.04 -16.17
N ALA A 184 -9.60 -7.58 -17.38
CA ALA A 184 -10.01 -6.80 -18.56
C ALA A 184 -11.38 -6.12 -18.35
N ILE A 185 -12.34 -6.82 -17.75
CA ILE A 185 -13.68 -6.28 -17.44
C ILE A 185 -13.57 -5.14 -16.43
N PHE A 186 -12.87 -5.37 -15.31
CA PHE A 186 -12.70 -4.35 -14.26
C PHE A 186 -11.92 -3.13 -14.76
N THR A 187 -10.89 -3.34 -15.58
CA THR A 187 -10.18 -2.25 -16.25
C THR A 187 -11.12 -1.49 -17.18
N GLY A 188 -11.93 -2.17 -17.99
CA GLY A 188 -12.91 -1.52 -18.86
C GLY A 188 -13.92 -0.66 -18.11
N ILE A 189 -14.45 -1.17 -16.99
CA ILE A 189 -15.36 -0.42 -16.09
C ILE A 189 -14.67 0.84 -15.55
N ASN A 190 -13.44 0.72 -15.04
CA ASN A 190 -12.73 1.85 -14.44
C ASN A 190 -12.25 2.85 -15.50
N ALA A 191 -11.84 2.39 -16.68
CA ALA A 191 -11.52 3.23 -17.83
C ALA A 191 -12.74 4.03 -18.26
N ALA A 192 -13.92 3.41 -18.33
CA ALA A 192 -15.15 4.11 -18.66
C ALA A 192 -15.48 5.18 -17.62
N LYS A 193 -15.34 4.88 -16.31
CA LYS A 193 -15.50 5.89 -15.25
C LYS A 193 -14.53 7.06 -15.41
N GLU A 194 -13.24 6.78 -15.62
CA GLU A 194 -12.20 7.80 -15.78
C GLU A 194 -12.42 8.66 -17.03
N PHE A 195 -12.84 8.05 -18.14
CA PHE A 195 -13.15 8.78 -19.37
C PHE A 195 -14.55 9.39 -19.40
N GLY A 196 -15.41 9.14 -18.40
CA GLY A 196 -16.77 9.66 -18.31
C GLY A 196 -17.75 9.03 -19.31
N ALA A 197 -17.61 7.73 -19.54
CA ALA A 197 -18.50 6.85 -20.31
C ALA A 197 -19.35 5.98 -19.37
N THR A 198 -20.35 5.28 -19.91
CA THR A 198 -21.15 4.33 -19.12
C THR A 198 -20.29 3.14 -18.67
N PRO A 199 -20.11 2.90 -17.34
CA PRO A 199 -19.19 1.89 -16.85
C PRO A 199 -19.53 0.46 -17.32
N GLY A 200 -20.82 0.13 -17.42
CA GLY A 200 -21.27 -1.17 -17.91
C GLY A 200 -20.80 -1.46 -19.34
N LEU A 201 -20.87 -0.47 -20.24
CA LEU A 201 -20.40 -0.62 -21.62
C LEU A 201 -18.89 -0.85 -21.68
N GLY A 202 -18.12 -0.13 -20.84
CA GLY A 202 -16.69 -0.36 -20.71
C GLY A 202 -16.38 -1.78 -20.23
N GLY A 203 -17.14 -2.30 -19.26
CA GLY A 203 -17.04 -3.69 -18.82
C GLY A 203 -17.34 -4.70 -19.92
N VAL A 204 -18.36 -4.45 -20.74
CA VAL A 204 -18.67 -5.32 -21.89
C VAL A 204 -17.52 -5.31 -22.90
N ILE A 205 -16.95 -4.15 -23.24
CA ILE A 205 -15.76 -4.09 -24.13
C ILE A 205 -14.58 -4.87 -23.55
N GLY A 206 -14.33 -4.76 -22.23
CA GLY A 206 -13.32 -5.59 -21.56
C GLY A 206 -13.65 -7.08 -21.58
N GLY A 207 -14.93 -7.46 -21.53
CA GLY A 207 -15.36 -8.86 -21.65
C GLY A 207 -15.28 -9.39 -23.08
N THR A 208 -15.49 -8.55 -24.08
CA THR A 208 -15.40 -8.92 -25.50
C THR A 208 -14.01 -9.45 -25.84
N THR A 209 -12.95 -8.93 -25.22
CA THR A 209 -11.58 -9.41 -25.47
C THR A 209 -11.33 -10.83 -24.97
N LEU A 210 -12.19 -11.36 -24.09
CA LEU A 210 -12.11 -12.74 -23.61
C LEU A 210 -12.64 -13.75 -24.65
N LEU A 211 -13.31 -13.28 -25.71
CA LEU A 211 -13.80 -14.10 -26.82
C LEU A 211 -14.65 -15.31 -26.37
N THR A 212 -15.44 -15.18 -25.30
CA THR A 212 -16.15 -16.29 -24.64
C THR A 212 -17.20 -17.03 -25.50
N GLY A 213 -17.50 -16.54 -26.70
CA GLY A 213 -18.38 -17.20 -27.68
C GLY A 213 -17.63 -17.92 -28.81
N LEU A 214 -16.30 -17.93 -28.79
CA LEU A 214 -15.48 -18.63 -29.78
C LEU A 214 -15.15 -20.06 -29.32
N THR A 215 -15.08 -20.93 -30.30
CA THR A 215 -14.69 -22.34 -30.26
C THR A 215 -13.79 -22.61 -31.46
N ASP A 216 -13.18 -23.79 -31.52
CA ASP A 216 -12.33 -24.18 -32.66
C ASP A 216 -13.11 -24.22 -33.99
N GLU A 217 -14.44 -24.29 -33.95
CA GLU A 217 -15.31 -24.36 -35.13
C GLU A 217 -15.73 -22.99 -35.69
N ASN A 218 -15.60 -21.91 -34.91
CA ASN A 218 -16.05 -20.56 -35.29
C ASN A 218 -15.02 -19.48 -34.98
N MET A 219 -13.73 -19.82 -35.12
CA MET A 219 -12.63 -18.91 -34.85
C MET A 219 -12.72 -17.62 -35.68
N ILE A 220 -12.42 -16.50 -35.03
CA ILE A 220 -12.20 -15.22 -35.72
C ILE A 220 -10.72 -15.12 -36.06
N VAL A 221 -10.43 -14.70 -37.28
CA VAL A 221 -9.05 -14.57 -37.77
C VAL A 221 -8.54 -13.14 -37.55
N ASN A 222 -7.31 -13.02 -37.10
CA ASN A 222 -6.57 -11.77 -37.10
C ASN A 222 -6.37 -11.30 -38.54
N ILE A 223 -7.03 -10.19 -38.90
CA ILE A 223 -7.03 -9.67 -40.28
C ILE A 223 -5.65 -9.23 -40.79
N PHE A 224 -4.66 -9.07 -39.91
CA PHE A 224 -3.30 -8.63 -40.28
C PHE A 224 -2.32 -9.80 -40.42
N THR A 225 -2.45 -10.86 -39.61
CA THR A 225 -1.51 -12.00 -39.62
C THR A 225 -2.09 -13.25 -40.29
N GLY A 226 -3.42 -13.39 -40.32
CA GLY A 226 -4.10 -14.59 -40.82
C GLY A 226 -4.24 -15.71 -39.78
N ASP A 227 -3.71 -15.53 -38.57
CA ASP A 227 -3.81 -16.52 -37.48
C ASP A 227 -5.12 -16.37 -36.69
N PRO A 228 -5.57 -17.39 -35.96
CA PRO A 228 -6.68 -17.26 -35.05
C PRO A 228 -6.44 -16.18 -33.98
N LEU A 229 -7.43 -15.32 -33.79
CA LEU A 229 -7.41 -14.28 -32.77
C LEU A 229 -7.47 -14.94 -31.38
N GLN A 230 -6.55 -14.56 -30.50
CA GLN A 230 -6.44 -15.17 -29.18
C GLN A 230 -7.25 -14.40 -28.14
N ALA A 231 -7.83 -15.13 -27.18
CA ALA A 231 -8.48 -14.50 -26.03
C ALA A 231 -7.46 -13.66 -25.25
N GLY A 232 -7.82 -12.43 -24.93
CA GLY A 232 -6.95 -11.47 -24.27
C GLY A 232 -5.92 -10.80 -25.18
N GLN A 233 -5.88 -11.11 -26.49
CA GLN A 233 -4.96 -10.47 -27.42
C GLN A 233 -5.15 -8.94 -27.45
N GLY A 234 -4.04 -8.20 -27.37
CA GLY A 234 -4.04 -6.75 -27.19
C GLY A 234 -4.08 -6.29 -25.73
N GLY A 235 -4.32 -7.21 -24.81
CA GLY A 235 -4.12 -7.01 -23.41
C GLY A 235 -4.96 -5.88 -22.83
N ILE A 236 -4.55 -5.42 -21.66
CA ILE A 236 -5.26 -4.36 -20.95
C ILE A 236 -5.06 -2.99 -21.63
N ILE A 237 -3.93 -2.81 -22.31
CA ILE A 237 -3.64 -1.60 -23.08
C ILE A 237 -4.70 -1.41 -24.18
N GLY A 238 -5.02 -2.48 -24.91
CA GLY A 238 -6.07 -2.49 -25.92
C GLY A 238 -7.45 -2.15 -25.34
N VAL A 239 -7.80 -2.72 -24.18
CA VAL A 239 -9.07 -2.42 -23.49
C VAL A 239 -9.18 -0.94 -23.13
N ILE A 240 -8.13 -0.34 -22.54
CA ILE A 240 -8.13 1.09 -22.17
C ILE A 240 -8.34 1.96 -23.42
N PHE A 241 -7.65 1.64 -24.52
CA PHE A 241 -7.80 2.37 -25.78
C PHE A 241 -9.19 2.22 -26.40
N ALA A 242 -9.75 1.01 -26.40
CA ALA A 242 -11.10 0.74 -26.89
C ALA A 242 -12.15 1.51 -26.08
N VAL A 243 -12.03 1.54 -24.75
CA VAL A 243 -12.95 2.27 -23.88
C VAL A 243 -12.77 3.79 -23.99
N TRP A 244 -11.56 4.27 -24.28
CA TRP A 244 -11.37 5.67 -24.64
C TRP A 244 -12.15 6.04 -25.89
N LEU A 245 -12.04 5.27 -26.98
CA LEU A 245 -12.83 5.46 -28.20
C LEU A 245 -14.33 5.35 -27.93
N LEU A 246 -14.75 4.38 -27.10
CA LEU A 246 -16.12 4.22 -26.64
C LEU A 246 -16.66 5.51 -26.03
N SER A 247 -15.89 6.13 -25.15
CA SER A 247 -16.28 7.37 -24.50
C SER A 247 -16.51 8.52 -25.48
N LEU A 248 -15.76 8.56 -26.58
CA LEU A 248 -15.91 9.59 -27.61
C LEU A 248 -17.17 9.36 -28.42
N VAL A 249 -17.40 8.11 -28.85
CA VAL A 249 -18.57 7.73 -29.65
C VAL A 249 -19.86 7.90 -28.84
N GLU A 250 -19.90 7.37 -27.62
CA GLU A 250 -21.06 7.43 -26.73
C GLU A 250 -21.50 8.89 -26.46
N LYS A 251 -20.56 9.75 -26.05
CA LYS A 251 -20.85 11.18 -25.80
C LYS A 251 -21.28 11.93 -27.06
N ARG A 252 -20.83 11.50 -28.24
CA ARG A 252 -21.25 12.11 -29.49
C ARG A 252 -22.65 11.67 -29.86
N LEU A 253 -22.99 10.39 -29.67
CA LEU A 253 -24.32 9.85 -29.91
C LEU A 253 -25.37 10.46 -28.99
N HIS A 254 -25.08 10.65 -27.69
CA HIS A 254 -25.97 11.38 -26.77
C HIS A 254 -26.32 12.81 -27.21
N LYS A 255 -25.53 13.42 -28.12
CA LYS A 255 -25.82 14.76 -28.68
C LYS A 255 -26.61 14.72 -29.97
N ILE A 256 -26.65 13.57 -30.65
CA ILE A 256 -27.23 13.40 -31.98
C ILE A 256 -28.57 12.66 -31.89
N VAL A 257 -28.67 11.66 -31.01
CA VAL A 257 -29.83 10.80 -30.86
C VAL A 257 -30.94 11.52 -30.09
N PRO A 258 -32.20 11.49 -30.57
CA PRO A 258 -33.32 12.08 -29.83
C PRO A 258 -33.52 11.44 -28.45
N ASN A 259 -33.80 12.26 -27.43
CA ASN A 259 -33.97 11.84 -26.03
C ASN A 259 -34.93 10.65 -25.84
N ALA A 260 -35.99 10.55 -26.65
CA ALA A 260 -36.99 9.48 -26.55
C ALA A 260 -36.42 8.07 -26.81
N ILE A 261 -35.34 7.95 -27.58
CA ILE A 261 -34.74 6.67 -27.97
C ILE A 261 -33.27 6.54 -27.54
N ASP A 262 -32.68 7.60 -26.96
CA ASP A 262 -31.26 7.68 -26.58
C ASP A 262 -30.83 6.52 -25.68
N ILE A 263 -31.65 6.17 -24.68
CA ILE A 263 -31.38 5.08 -23.73
C ILE A 263 -31.24 3.70 -24.40
N ILE A 264 -31.78 3.52 -25.60
CA ILE A 264 -31.70 2.26 -26.36
C ILE A 264 -30.64 2.38 -27.45
N VAL A 265 -30.73 3.43 -28.27
CA VAL A 265 -29.95 3.56 -29.51
C VAL A 265 -28.49 3.88 -29.22
N THR A 266 -28.22 4.82 -28.31
CA THR A 266 -26.84 5.24 -28.00
C THR A 266 -25.98 4.08 -27.49
N PRO A 267 -26.36 3.33 -26.43
CA PRO A 267 -25.55 2.21 -25.96
C PRO A 267 -25.45 1.09 -27.01
N THR A 268 -26.51 0.81 -27.77
CA THR A 268 -26.50 -0.23 -28.82
C THR A 268 -25.51 0.08 -29.93
N ILE A 269 -25.58 1.28 -30.53
CA ILE A 269 -24.68 1.67 -31.62
C ILE A 269 -23.26 1.78 -31.11
N THR A 270 -23.06 2.37 -29.92
CA THR A 270 -21.74 2.51 -29.30
C THR A 270 -21.09 1.13 -29.15
N LEU A 271 -21.80 0.18 -28.54
CA LEU A 271 -21.26 -1.15 -28.29
C LEU A 271 -21.04 -1.93 -29.58
N PHE A 272 -21.94 -1.83 -30.56
CA PHE A 272 -21.79 -2.48 -31.86
C PHE A 272 -20.54 -1.99 -32.59
N VAL A 273 -20.38 -0.67 -32.74
CA VAL A 273 -19.25 -0.08 -33.47
C VAL A 273 -17.94 -0.36 -32.74
N ILE A 274 -17.88 -0.11 -31.44
CA ILE A 274 -16.64 -0.28 -30.68
C ILE A 274 -16.33 -1.76 -30.48
N GLY A 275 -17.32 -2.63 -30.33
CA GLY A 275 -17.13 -4.08 -30.26
C GLY A 275 -16.48 -4.63 -31.52
N LEU A 276 -16.98 -4.26 -32.71
CA LEU A 276 -16.38 -4.63 -33.99
C LEU A 276 -14.96 -4.08 -34.13
N LEU A 277 -14.76 -2.80 -33.81
CA LEU A 277 -13.42 -2.20 -33.82
C LEU A 277 -12.48 -2.90 -32.83
N THR A 278 -12.98 -3.31 -31.68
CA THR A 278 -12.20 -4.00 -30.65
C THR A 278 -11.65 -5.31 -31.20
N ILE A 279 -12.54 -6.17 -31.72
CA ILE A 279 -12.17 -7.50 -32.22
C ILE A 279 -11.26 -7.41 -33.45
N PHE A 280 -11.66 -6.66 -34.47
CA PHE A 280 -10.99 -6.73 -35.77
C PHE A 280 -9.79 -5.79 -35.91
N ILE A 281 -9.74 -4.71 -35.14
CA ILE A 281 -8.70 -3.68 -35.28
C ILE A 281 -7.85 -3.56 -34.02
N ILE A 282 -8.48 -3.36 -32.86
CA ILE A 282 -7.75 -3.01 -31.63
C ILE A 282 -7.01 -4.22 -31.06
N MET A 283 -7.65 -5.40 -30.95
CA MET A 283 -7.00 -6.60 -30.42
C MET A 283 -5.74 -6.97 -31.22
N PRO A 284 -5.76 -7.02 -32.58
CA PRO A 284 -4.55 -7.24 -33.36
C PRO A 284 -3.47 -6.17 -33.18
N LEU A 285 -3.83 -4.89 -33.31
CA LEU A 285 -2.86 -3.79 -33.28
C LEU A 285 -2.27 -3.60 -31.88
N ALA A 286 -3.12 -3.61 -30.85
CA ALA A 286 -2.67 -3.55 -29.48
C ALA A 286 -1.87 -4.81 -29.12
N GLY A 287 -2.17 -5.97 -29.71
CA GLY A 287 -1.43 -7.21 -29.48
C GLY A 287 0.02 -7.04 -29.93
N PHE A 288 0.20 -6.61 -31.18
CA PHE A 288 1.51 -6.28 -31.72
C PHE A 288 2.28 -5.27 -30.85
N VAL A 289 1.61 -4.21 -30.38
CA VAL A 289 2.23 -3.20 -29.50
C VAL A 289 2.61 -3.79 -28.14
N SER A 290 1.73 -4.60 -27.53
CA SER A 290 1.95 -5.25 -26.25
C SER A 290 3.11 -6.24 -26.31
N ASP A 291 3.15 -7.11 -27.32
CA ASP A 291 4.23 -8.08 -27.56
C ASP A 291 5.57 -7.37 -27.77
N GLY A 292 5.57 -6.30 -28.57
CA GLY A 292 6.74 -5.45 -28.78
C GLY A 292 7.22 -4.80 -27.48
N LEU A 293 6.29 -4.29 -26.66
CA LEU A 293 6.61 -3.68 -25.37
C LEU A 293 7.23 -4.70 -24.40
N VAL A 294 6.62 -5.87 -24.26
CA VAL A 294 7.13 -6.96 -23.40
C VAL A 294 8.51 -7.40 -23.88
N SER A 295 8.69 -7.58 -25.19
CA SER A 295 9.98 -7.93 -25.80
C SER A 295 11.06 -6.89 -25.52
N VAL A 296 10.74 -5.59 -25.64
CA VAL A 296 11.69 -4.52 -25.30
C VAL A 296 12.05 -4.52 -23.82
N VAL A 297 11.06 -4.66 -22.93
CA VAL A 297 11.31 -4.67 -21.48
C VAL A 297 12.17 -5.87 -21.09
N ASN A 298 11.82 -7.07 -21.56
CA ASN A 298 12.61 -8.28 -21.32
C ASN A 298 14.02 -8.15 -21.93
N GLY A 299 14.14 -7.65 -23.16
CA GLY A 299 15.43 -7.42 -23.79
C GLY A 299 16.32 -6.43 -23.03
N VAL A 300 15.75 -5.35 -22.48
CA VAL A 300 16.49 -4.41 -21.62
C VAL A 300 16.98 -5.10 -20.34
N ILE A 301 16.16 -5.97 -19.74
CA ILE A 301 16.52 -6.72 -18.54
C ILE A 301 17.61 -7.74 -18.87
N ASP A 302 17.43 -8.55 -19.91
CA ASP A 302 18.32 -9.66 -20.28
C ASP A 302 19.68 -9.16 -20.80
N ILE A 303 19.70 -8.16 -21.68
CA ILE A 303 20.94 -7.59 -22.23
C ILE A 303 21.64 -6.72 -21.17
N GLY A 304 20.86 -5.94 -20.43
CA GLY A 304 21.40 -4.99 -19.45
C GLY A 304 21.84 -5.62 -18.14
N GLY A 305 21.30 -6.78 -17.77
CA GLY A 305 21.59 -7.54 -16.56
C GLY A 305 21.74 -6.66 -15.32
N ILE A 306 22.95 -6.65 -14.75
CA ILE A 306 23.32 -5.85 -13.57
C ILE A 306 23.04 -4.35 -13.78
N PHE A 307 23.36 -3.80 -14.96
CA PHE A 307 23.24 -2.38 -15.23
C PHE A 307 21.78 -1.94 -15.36
N SER A 308 20.97 -2.66 -16.13
CA SER A 308 19.53 -2.37 -16.23
C SER A 308 18.85 -2.55 -14.88
N GLY A 309 19.19 -3.62 -14.16
CA GLY A 309 18.76 -3.84 -12.77
C GLY A 309 19.05 -2.64 -11.87
N PHE A 310 20.27 -2.10 -11.92
CA PHE A 310 20.65 -0.92 -11.14
C PHE A 310 19.83 0.31 -11.50
N VAL A 311 19.71 0.62 -12.80
CA VAL A 311 18.99 1.81 -13.27
C VAL A 311 17.51 1.71 -12.89
N ILE A 312 16.87 0.59 -13.16
CA ILE A 312 15.45 0.39 -12.84
C ILE A 312 15.26 0.51 -11.31
N GLY A 313 16.03 -0.22 -10.51
CA GLY A 313 15.93 -0.17 -9.04
C GLY A 313 16.17 1.23 -8.45
N ALA A 314 17.10 1.99 -9.02
CA ALA A 314 17.43 3.33 -8.54
C ALA A 314 16.37 4.38 -8.90
N PHE A 315 15.81 4.31 -10.11
CA PHE A 315 14.86 5.31 -10.60
C PHE A 315 13.39 4.98 -10.29
N PHE A 316 13.08 3.74 -9.88
CA PHE A 316 11.70 3.39 -9.54
C PHE A 316 11.19 4.11 -8.29
N LEU A 317 12.05 4.37 -7.30
CA LEU A 317 11.66 5.09 -6.08
C LEU A 317 11.15 6.53 -6.36
N PRO A 318 11.82 7.36 -7.20
CA PRO A 318 11.25 8.60 -7.71
C PRO A 318 9.88 8.44 -8.38
N LEU A 319 9.66 7.36 -9.15
CA LEU A 319 8.35 7.11 -9.78
C LEU A 319 7.27 6.78 -8.75
N VAL A 320 7.62 6.04 -7.69
CA VAL A 320 6.73 5.79 -6.55
C VAL A 320 6.36 7.09 -5.85
N MET A 321 7.34 7.96 -5.58
CA MET A 321 7.13 9.28 -5.01
C MET A 321 6.22 10.19 -5.88
N LEU A 322 6.20 10.00 -7.20
CA LEU A 322 5.29 10.73 -8.09
C LEU A 322 3.93 10.05 -8.26
N GLY A 323 3.75 8.84 -7.72
CA GLY A 323 2.59 7.99 -7.98
C GLY A 323 2.54 7.44 -9.42
N LEU A 324 3.57 7.70 -10.22
CA LEU A 324 3.64 7.30 -11.62
C LEU A 324 3.96 5.82 -11.79
N HIS A 325 4.44 5.14 -10.75
CA HIS A 325 4.72 3.70 -10.79
C HIS A 325 3.50 2.82 -11.17
N HIS A 326 2.28 3.29 -10.93
CA HIS A 326 1.07 2.57 -11.38
C HIS A 326 0.89 2.52 -12.89
N ILE A 327 1.67 3.29 -13.67
CA ILE A 327 1.71 3.15 -15.13
C ILE A 327 2.27 1.78 -15.56
N PHE A 328 3.08 1.14 -14.71
CA PHE A 328 3.68 -0.17 -15.00
C PHE A 328 2.74 -1.33 -14.70
N THR A 329 1.63 -1.10 -13.98
CA THR A 329 0.62 -2.12 -13.69
C THR A 329 0.17 -2.88 -14.95
N PRO A 330 -0.32 -2.21 -16.03
CA PRO A 330 -0.69 -2.92 -17.26
C PRO A 330 0.47 -3.68 -17.90
N ILE A 331 1.70 -3.15 -17.80
CA ILE A 331 2.90 -3.80 -18.34
C ILE A 331 3.19 -5.09 -17.58
N HIS A 332 3.16 -5.05 -16.25
CA HIS A 332 3.35 -6.22 -15.41
C HIS A 332 2.32 -7.30 -15.70
N ILE A 333 1.05 -6.92 -15.88
CA ILE A 333 0.00 -7.88 -16.23
C ILE A 333 0.25 -8.48 -17.60
N GLU A 334 0.63 -7.67 -18.58
CA GLU A 334 0.93 -8.17 -19.91
C GLU A 334 2.09 -9.16 -19.89
N MET A 335 3.16 -8.86 -19.15
CA MET A 335 4.27 -9.79 -18.95
C MET A 335 3.81 -11.09 -18.28
N ILE A 336 2.96 -11.02 -17.26
CA ILE A 336 2.40 -12.23 -16.60
C ILE A 336 1.57 -13.05 -17.60
N ASN A 337 0.72 -12.41 -18.41
CA ASN A 337 -0.11 -13.11 -19.39
C ASN A 337 0.74 -13.79 -20.48
N GLN A 338 1.80 -13.14 -20.95
CA GLN A 338 2.63 -13.67 -22.04
C GLN A 338 3.70 -14.65 -21.57
N SER A 339 4.28 -14.43 -20.40
CA SER A 339 5.47 -15.15 -19.92
C SER A 339 5.25 -15.91 -18.60
N GLY A 340 4.05 -15.84 -18.02
CA GLY A 340 3.73 -16.43 -16.71
C GLY A 340 4.23 -15.62 -15.51
N ALA A 341 5.15 -14.68 -15.72
CA ALA A 341 5.72 -13.83 -14.69
C ALA A 341 6.17 -12.46 -15.22
N THR A 342 6.19 -11.46 -14.34
CA THR A 342 6.81 -10.16 -14.59
C THR A 342 8.21 -10.11 -13.97
N TYR A 343 9.24 -10.08 -14.81
CA TYR A 343 10.65 -9.93 -14.38
C TYR A 343 11.00 -8.49 -13.99
N LEU A 344 10.18 -7.52 -14.40
CA LEU A 344 10.38 -6.11 -14.06
C LEU A 344 10.02 -5.81 -12.59
N LEU A 345 8.98 -6.46 -12.06
CA LEU A 345 8.45 -6.15 -10.73
C LEU A 345 9.45 -6.44 -9.59
N PRO A 346 10.15 -7.59 -9.56
CA PRO A 346 11.16 -7.86 -8.54
C PRO A 346 12.32 -6.86 -8.52
N ILE A 347 12.77 -6.39 -9.69
CA ILE A 347 13.80 -5.35 -9.79
C ILE A 347 13.25 -4.02 -9.24
N ALA A 348 12.06 -3.62 -9.67
CA ALA A 348 11.39 -2.40 -9.23
C ALA A 348 11.12 -2.39 -7.71
N ALA A 349 10.80 -3.55 -7.12
CA ALA A 349 10.54 -3.71 -5.70
C ALA A 349 11.75 -3.33 -4.82
N MET A 350 12.98 -3.37 -5.37
CA MET A 350 14.20 -3.01 -4.65
C MET A 350 14.23 -1.53 -4.25
N ALA A 351 13.50 -0.66 -4.96
CA ALA A 351 13.31 0.74 -4.57
C ALA A 351 12.74 0.89 -3.14
N GLY A 352 11.74 0.09 -2.78
CA GLY A 352 11.18 0.04 -1.44
C GLY A 352 12.17 -0.52 -0.42
N ALA A 353 12.98 -1.50 -0.83
CA ALA A 353 14.00 -2.06 0.04
C ALA A 353 15.13 -1.05 0.36
N GLY A 354 15.57 -0.26 -0.63
CA GLY A 354 16.52 0.83 -0.40
C GLY A 354 16.06 1.84 0.66
N GLN A 355 14.74 2.13 0.71
CA GLN A 355 14.13 2.98 1.75
C GLN A 355 14.24 2.37 3.16
N VAL A 356 14.02 1.07 3.29
CA VAL A 356 14.17 0.34 4.57
C VAL A 356 15.62 0.45 5.06
N GLY A 357 16.59 0.21 4.18
CA GLY A 357 18.02 0.38 4.49
C GLY A 357 18.35 1.81 4.97
N ALA A 358 17.88 2.82 4.24
CA ALA A 358 18.08 4.22 4.60
C ALA A 358 17.46 4.57 5.96
N ALA A 359 16.25 4.09 6.24
CA ALA A 359 15.57 4.31 7.52
C ALA A 359 16.29 3.64 8.70
N LEU A 360 16.82 2.43 8.51
CA LEU A 360 17.68 1.76 9.50
C LEU A 360 18.96 2.55 9.77
N ALA A 361 19.60 3.11 8.74
CA ALA A 361 20.77 3.97 8.93
C ALA A 361 20.46 5.24 9.72
N LEU A 362 19.35 5.91 9.39
CA LEU A 362 18.88 7.08 10.14
C LEU A 362 18.56 6.73 11.60
N TRP A 363 17.93 5.58 11.84
CA TRP A 363 17.62 5.09 13.18
C TRP A 363 18.88 4.92 14.04
N VAL A 364 19.91 4.29 13.48
CA VAL A 364 21.17 4.00 14.18
C VAL A 364 22.00 5.26 14.34
N ARG A 365 22.04 6.14 13.33
CA ARG A 365 22.95 7.28 13.27
C ARG A 365 22.40 8.53 13.97
N CYS A 366 21.09 8.75 13.96
CA CYS A 366 20.43 9.94 14.52
C CYS A 366 19.85 9.68 15.91
N LYS A 367 20.65 9.10 16.83
CA LYS A 367 20.18 8.64 18.16
C LYS A 367 19.49 9.73 19.00
N LYS A 368 19.93 10.98 18.85
CA LYS A 368 19.43 12.14 19.61
C LYS A 368 18.19 12.81 19.00
N ASN A 369 17.82 12.46 17.77
CA ASN A 369 16.65 13.01 17.08
C ASN A 369 15.44 12.11 17.36
N THR A 370 14.76 12.36 18.47
CA THR A 370 13.59 11.62 18.91
C THR A 370 12.42 11.76 17.93
N THR A 371 12.24 12.93 17.31
CA THR A 371 11.19 13.17 16.30
C THR A 371 11.38 12.27 15.08
N LEU A 372 12.58 12.25 14.51
CA LEU A 372 12.92 11.39 13.37
C LEU A 372 12.80 9.92 13.73
N ARG A 373 13.29 9.52 14.91
CA ARG A 373 13.19 8.12 15.36
C ARG A 373 11.73 7.70 15.56
N ASN A 374 10.87 8.55 16.12
CA ASN A 374 9.44 8.24 16.25
C ASN A 374 8.77 8.08 14.87
N ALA A 375 9.11 8.93 13.90
CA ALA A 375 8.66 8.75 12.52
C ALA A 375 9.11 7.39 11.94
N ILE A 376 10.36 7.01 12.17
CA ILE A 376 10.88 5.71 11.72
C ILE A 376 10.16 4.55 12.44
N LYS A 377 9.83 4.65 13.74
CA LYS A 377 9.03 3.63 14.45
C LYS A 377 7.69 3.38 13.76
N GLY A 378 7.05 4.46 13.32
CA GLY A 378 5.74 4.39 12.65
C GLY A 378 5.80 3.83 11.24
N ALA A 379 6.84 4.16 10.47
CA ALA A 379 6.93 3.83 9.05
C ALA A 379 7.70 2.53 8.75
N LEU A 380 8.72 2.17 9.54
CA LEU A 380 9.64 1.08 9.21
C LEU A 380 8.96 -0.30 9.14
N PRO A 381 8.06 -0.69 10.08
CA PRO A 381 7.43 -2.01 10.03
C PRO A 381 6.62 -2.25 8.76
N VAL A 382 5.81 -1.27 8.35
CA VAL A 382 5.02 -1.34 7.10
C VAL A 382 5.90 -1.22 5.86
N GLY A 383 7.03 -0.53 5.96
CA GLY A 383 8.06 -0.46 4.91
C GLY A 383 8.66 -1.81 4.55
N PHE A 384 8.92 -2.69 5.53
CA PHE A 384 9.35 -4.07 5.27
C PHE A 384 8.31 -4.87 4.47
N LEU A 385 7.04 -4.56 4.65
CA LEU A 385 5.91 -5.18 3.95
C LEU A 385 5.61 -4.52 2.59
N GLY A 386 6.48 -3.63 2.12
CA GLY A 386 6.35 -2.99 0.81
C GLY A 386 5.45 -1.77 0.76
N ILE A 387 4.96 -1.28 1.90
CA ILE A 387 4.17 -0.05 1.99
C ILE A 387 5.14 1.11 2.19
N GLY A 388 5.50 1.76 1.09
CA GLY A 388 6.60 2.72 1.03
C GLY A 388 6.24 4.15 1.40
N GLU A 389 4.98 4.57 1.27
CA GLU A 389 4.56 5.97 1.44
C GLU A 389 4.90 6.56 2.81
N PRO A 390 4.70 5.86 3.94
CA PRO A 390 5.12 6.36 5.25
C PRO A 390 6.62 6.61 5.34
N LEU A 391 7.46 5.76 4.71
CA LEU A 391 8.91 5.93 4.68
C LEU A 391 9.33 7.08 3.75
N ILE A 392 8.76 7.15 2.55
CA ILE A 392 9.10 8.19 1.57
C ILE A 392 8.76 9.55 2.13
N TYR A 393 7.48 9.79 2.44
CA TYR A 393 7.01 11.14 2.78
C TYR A 393 7.16 11.45 4.27
N GLY A 394 7.17 10.46 5.16
CA GLY A 394 7.34 10.67 6.60
C GLY A 394 8.80 10.75 7.05
N VAL A 395 9.71 10.12 6.30
CA VAL A 395 11.13 9.97 6.71
C VAL A 395 12.10 10.52 5.68
N THR A 396 12.24 9.90 4.50
CA THR A 396 13.42 10.15 3.65
C THR A 396 13.33 11.37 2.75
N LEU A 397 12.17 11.64 2.14
CA LEU A 397 11.97 12.75 1.22
C LEU A 397 12.10 14.11 1.90
N PRO A 398 11.51 14.36 3.10
CA PRO A 398 11.70 15.63 3.80
C PRO A 398 13.17 15.95 4.11
N LEU A 399 13.99 14.90 4.29
CA LEU A 399 15.42 15.02 4.58
C LEU A 399 16.29 15.23 3.33
N GLY A 400 15.74 15.03 2.14
CA GLY A 400 16.42 15.19 0.84
C GLY A 400 17.53 14.16 0.58
N ARG A 401 18.66 14.26 1.29
CA ARG A 401 19.83 13.37 1.08
C ARG A 401 19.53 11.88 1.31
N PRO A 402 18.83 11.48 2.39
CA PRO A 402 18.49 10.08 2.61
C PRO A 402 17.65 9.48 1.48
N PHE A 403 16.76 10.26 0.86
CA PHE A 403 15.98 9.81 -0.29
C PHE A 403 16.85 9.39 -1.47
N PHE A 404 17.84 10.22 -1.85
CA PHE A 404 18.76 9.86 -2.94
C PHE A 404 19.64 8.64 -2.61
N THR A 405 20.11 8.54 -1.37
CA THR A 405 20.89 7.35 -0.96
C THR A 405 20.04 6.08 -0.90
N ALA A 406 18.74 6.20 -0.60
CA ALA A 406 17.79 5.10 -0.69
C ALA A 406 17.59 4.66 -2.16
N CYS A 407 17.54 5.59 -3.11
CA CYS A 407 17.55 5.25 -4.54
C CYS A 407 18.78 4.41 -4.91
N ILE A 408 19.97 4.83 -4.48
CA ILE A 408 21.20 4.06 -4.74
C ILE A 408 21.11 2.66 -4.12
N GLY A 409 20.60 2.55 -2.89
CA GLY A 409 20.31 1.25 -2.27
C GLY A 409 19.38 0.38 -3.11
N GLY A 410 18.28 0.95 -3.60
CA GLY A 410 17.36 0.26 -4.50
C GLY A 410 18.02 -0.17 -5.81
N GLY A 411 18.91 0.66 -6.35
CA GLY A 411 19.75 0.29 -7.49
C GLY A 411 20.66 -0.90 -7.20
N ILE A 412 21.32 -0.93 -6.04
CA ILE A 412 22.20 -2.07 -5.68
C ILE A 412 21.40 -3.37 -5.59
N GLY A 413 20.23 -3.36 -4.94
CA GLY A 413 19.37 -4.55 -4.94
C GLY A 413 18.89 -4.92 -6.34
N GLY A 414 18.47 -3.93 -7.14
CA GLY A 414 18.03 -4.15 -8.51
C GLY A 414 19.13 -4.76 -9.38
N ALA A 415 20.37 -4.33 -9.18
CA ALA A 415 21.56 -4.86 -9.86
C ALA A 415 21.81 -6.33 -9.51
N VAL A 416 21.59 -6.72 -8.25
CA VAL A 416 21.67 -8.13 -7.84
C VAL A 416 20.56 -8.94 -8.50
N ILE A 417 19.32 -8.45 -8.51
CA ILE A 417 18.20 -9.15 -9.17
C ILE A 417 18.48 -9.32 -10.68
N GLY A 418 18.85 -8.24 -11.36
CA GLY A 418 19.16 -8.26 -12.79
C GLY A 418 20.42 -9.06 -13.12
N GLY A 419 21.40 -9.12 -12.21
CA GLY A 419 22.61 -9.93 -12.37
C GLY A 419 22.41 -11.42 -12.21
N ILE A 420 21.51 -11.84 -11.31
CA ILE A 420 21.09 -13.25 -11.21
C ILE A 420 20.26 -13.64 -12.43
N GLY A 421 19.40 -12.73 -12.89
CA GLY A 421 18.51 -12.95 -14.03
C GLY A 421 17.30 -13.83 -13.69
N HIS A 422 16.26 -13.74 -14.52
CA HIS A 422 15.06 -14.59 -14.46
C HIS A 422 14.32 -14.68 -13.11
N ILE A 423 14.48 -13.70 -12.21
CA ILE A 423 13.67 -13.61 -10.99
C ILE A 423 12.37 -12.90 -11.36
N GLY A 424 11.30 -13.68 -11.53
CA GLY A 424 9.97 -13.18 -11.90
C GLY A 424 8.97 -13.19 -10.74
N ALA A 425 7.89 -12.42 -10.87
CA ALA A 425 6.72 -12.52 -10.00
C ALA A 425 5.47 -12.93 -10.78
N THR A 426 4.72 -13.92 -10.27
CA THR A 426 3.54 -14.50 -10.96
C THR A 426 2.26 -13.68 -10.79
N ALA A 427 2.29 -12.67 -9.92
CA ALA A 427 1.17 -11.75 -9.69
C ALA A 427 1.68 -10.39 -9.23
N ILE A 428 0.84 -9.38 -9.34
CA ILE A 428 1.09 -8.07 -8.74
C ILE A 428 0.70 -8.13 -7.27
N GLY A 429 1.62 -7.77 -6.39
CA GLY A 429 1.39 -7.66 -4.95
C GLY A 429 2.20 -6.54 -4.33
N PRO A 430 2.07 -6.32 -3.00
CA PRO A 430 2.94 -5.39 -2.29
C PRO A 430 4.41 -5.81 -2.42
N SER A 431 5.32 -4.82 -2.46
CA SER A 431 6.76 -5.03 -2.62
C SER A 431 7.45 -5.50 -1.33
N GLY A 432 8.78 -5.53 -1.26
CA GLY A 432 9.47 -5.92 -0.02
C GLY A 432 9.31 -7.41 0.30
N ILE A 433 9.19 -7.76 1.58
CA ILE A 433 9.11 -9.16 2.04
C ILE A 433 7.82 -9.82 1.56
N SER A 434 6.73 -9.06 1.42
CA SER A 434 5.42 -9.57 1.01
C SER A 434 5.36 -10.03 -0.45
N LEU A 435 6.35 -9.69 -1.28
CA LEU A 435 6.48 -10.21 -2.65
C LEU A 435 7.07 -11.63 -2.70
N LEU A 436 7.79 -12.08 -1.66
CA LEU A 436 8.45 -13.40 -1.63
C LEU A 436 7.56 -14.56 -2.07
N PRO A 437 6.30 -14.65 -1.60
CA PRO A 437 5.43 -15.78 -1.95
C PRO A 437 5.00 -15.80 -3.43
N LEU A 438 5.19 -14.69 -4.15
CA LEU A 438 4.81 -14.56 -5.56
C LEU A 438 5.99 -14.76 -6.51
N ILE A 439 7.21 -15.00 -5.99
CA ILE A 439 8.39 -15.21 -6.81
C ILE A 439 8.29 -16.55 -7.53
N SER A 440 8.45 -16.52 -8.86
CA SER A 440 8.34 -17.70 -9.71
C SER A 440 9.56 -18.64 -9.58
N ASP A 441 9.39 -19.88 -10.04
CA ASP A 441 10.48 -20.83 -10.32
C ASP A 441 11.41 -21.11 -9.14
N HIS A 442 10.89 -21.02 -7.91
CA HIS A 442 11.65 -21.20 -6.67
C HIS A 442 12.84 -20.24 -6.51
N MET A 443 12.84 -19.11 -7.22
CA MET A 443 13.91 -18.10 -7.20
C MET A 443 13.87 -17.17 -5.98
N TYR A 444 13.17 -17.56 -4.91
CA TYR A 444 12.98 -16.74 -3.71
C TYR A 444 14.30 -16.39 -3.02
N LEU A 445 15.30 -17.28 -3.03
CA LEU A 445 16.63 -16.98 -2.48
C LEU A 445 17.34 -15.85 -3.24
N GLY A 446 17.19 -15.83 -4.57
CA GLY A 446 17.71 -14.73 -5.40
C GLY A 446 17.03 -13.41 -5.06
N TYR A 447 15.71 -13.43 -4.85
CA TYR A 447 14.97 -12.26 -4.42
C TYR A 447 15.39 -11.77 -3.02
N ILE A 448 15.60 -12.69 -2.07
CA ILE A 448 16.13 -12.38 -0.73
C ILE A 448 17.52 -11.74 -0.83
N ALA A 449 18.39 -12.25 -1.70
CA ALA A 449 19.71 -11.67 -1.92
C ALA A 449 19.61 -10.21 -2.41
N GLY A 450 18.71 -9.92 -3.34
CA GLY A 450 18.41 -8.56 -3.78
C GLY A 450 17.88 -7.66 -2.65
N LEU A 451 16.93 -8.15 -1.84
CA LEU A 451 16.40 -7.41 -0.69
C LEU A 451 17.50 -7.05 0.31
N ILE A 452 18.33 -8.03 0.69
CA ILE A 452 19.45 -7.82 1.62
C ILE A 452 20.46 -6.83 1.04
N ALA A 453 20.79 -6.97 -0.25
CA ALA A 453 21.71 -6.05 -0.94
C ALA A 453 21.14 -4.61 -0.97
N ALA A 454 19.84 -4.43 -1.20
CA ALA A 454 19.19 -3.13 -1.13
C ALA A 454 19.17 -2.55 0.30
N TYR A 455 18.90 -3.38 1.31
CA TYR A 455 18.95 -2.96 2.71
C TYR A 455 20.35 -2.50 3.10
N ILE A 456 21.37 -3.29 2.77
CA ILE A 456 22.78 -2.97 3.05
C ILE A 456 23.20 -1.73 2.27
N GLY A 457 22.90 -1.67 0.97
CA GLY A 457 23.22 -0.52 0.12
C GLY A 457 22.58 0.77 0.64
N GLY A 458 21.27 0.75 0.87
CA GLY A 458 20.54 1.89 1.44
C GLY A 458 21.11 2.29 2.80
N PHE A 459 21.43 1.31 3.66
CA PHE A 459 22.02 1.57 4.97
C PHE A 459 23.39 2.25 4.85
N LEU A 460 24.33 1.66 4.12
CA LEU A 460 25.70 2.17 4.04
C LEU A 460 25.74 3.57 3.41
N PHE A 461 25.07 3.76 2.27
CA PHE A 461 25.05 5.06 1.59
C PHE A 461 24.37 6.12 2.46
N THR A 462 23.25 5.81 3.12
CA THR A 462 22.61 6.78 4.01
C THR A 462 23.46 7.06 5.25
N PHE A 463 24.09 6.05 5.86
CA PHE A 463 24.88 6.20 7.07
C PHE A 463 26.09 7.12 6.85
N PHE A 464 26.83 6.90 5.75
CA PHE A 464 28.05 7.65 5.45
C PHE A 464 27.80 8.97 4.70
N LEU A 465 26.85 9.00 3.75
CA LEU A 465 26.65 10.12 2.82
C LEU A 465 25.29 10.82 3.00
N GLY A 466 24.28 10.09 3.50
CA GLY A 466 22.91 10.59 3.64
C GLY A 466 22.64 11.40 4.91
N THR A 467 23.42 11.23 5.98
CA THR A 467 23.20 11.94 7.26
C THR A 467 23.96 13.27 7.36
N THR A 468 23.28 14.34 7.77
CA THR A 468 23.90 15.64 8.08
C THR A 468 24.13 15.82 9.58
N LYS A 469 24.96 16.79 9.98
CA LYS A 469 25.18 17.11 11.40
C LYS A 469 23.89 17.55 12.09
N SER A 470 23.09 18.39 11.43
CA SER A 470 21.79 18.86 11.93
C SER A 470 20.83 17.71 12.26
N MET A 471 20.71 16.71 11.37
CA MET A 471 19.87 15.53 11.59
C MET A 471 20.30 14.71 12.82
N ARG A 472 21.60 14.70 13.14
CA ARG A 472 22.16 13.91 14.24
C ARG A 472 22.10 14.61 15.59
N GLU A 473 22.09 15.94 15.61
CA GLU A 473 22.26 16.75 16.82
C GLU A 473 21.03 17.56 17.22
N SER A 474 20.07 17.76 16.32
CA SER A 474 18.80 18.44 16.62
C SER A 474 17.63 17.47 16.70
N ASP A 475 16.60 17.82 17.47
CA ASP A 475 15.33 17.08 17.52
C ASP A 475 14.33 17.54 16.44
N ASN A 476 14.82 18.36 15.51
CA ASN A 476 14.08 18.86 14.39
C ASN A 476 14.36 17.97 13.19
N LEU A 477 13.43 17.91 12.24
CA LEU A 477 13.54 17.05 11.06
C LEU A 477 14.46 17.61 9.97
N GLY A 478 15.33 18.57 10.30
CA GLY A 478 16.45 19.03 9.48
C GLY A 478 16.15 19.18 7.99
N GLY A 479 15.45 20.26 7.63
CA GLY A 479 15.47 20.83 6.28
C GLY A 479 16.61 21.83 6.14
#